data_AF-A0A1E4L9G7-F1
#
_entry.id   AF-A0A1E4L9G7-F1
#
_cell.length_a   1.000
_cell.length_b   1.000
_cell.length_c   1.000
_cell.angle_alpha   90.00
_cell.angle_beta   90.00
_cell.angle_gamma   90.00
#
_symmetry.space_group_name_H-M   'P 1'
#
loop_
_entity.id
_entity.type
_entity.pdbx_description
1 polymer ?
#
loop_
_entity_poly.entity_id
_entity_poly.type
_entity_poly.pdbx_seq_one_letter_code
_entity_poly.pdbx_strand_id
1 'polypeptide(L)'
;MATNDNGLAATIYSAGEVSAKVGNGTQATITETTNYPFEETLRFEVKVASPTQFPLYLRIPAWCKRPELNLNGKQVVLAGNGAFVKLSRTWKKGDQIALKLPMALKVDTWTDRHDSVSVDYGPLTFSLKIGEKVVKADPAATALSDSGWNDKIDKNKWPAYELTPTTPWNYALKVDPANPGASLEIKRKAWPKSNFPFTLSEVPIEIRAKGKILPQWKIDRTGLVSVLQNGPVKSTKPLESITLVPMGAARLRISAFPWLSETGKTWAAPPEPLPYNPKASHVFESDDIFAPCDQMEPKSSSDESVNRFTWWPRKGSEEWIEYNFTTPKKVKGVSVYWFDDTGHGECRIPASWSVEAKVGNTWQTLANSSRTTVDEYNHLSFTPTDTKTLRLKVKLQPNYSGGILEWKVNE
;
A
#
# COMPACT_ATOMS: atom_id res chain seq x y z
N MET A 1 -21.65 22.80 -6.88
CA MET A 1 -22.24 22.17 -8.10
C MET A 1 -23.63 22.73 -8.33
N ALA A 2 -24.12 22.79 -9.58
CA ALA A 2 -25.52 23.12 -9.87
C ALA A 2 -26.43 21.91 -9.57
N THR A 3 -27.69 22.17 -9.22
CA THR A 3 -28.72 21.12 -9.01
C THR A 3 -29.82 21.20 -10.06
N ASN A 4 -30.54 20.10 -10.26
CA ASN A 4 -31.62 19.98 -11.26
C ASN A 4 -32.84 20.86 -10.95
N ASP A 5 -32.99 21.34 -9.72
CA ASP A 5 -34.02 22.28 -9.29
C ASP A 5 -33.53 23.74 -9.26
N ASN A 6 -32.60 24.07 -10.17
CA ASN A 6 -32.01 25.41 -10.35
C ASN A 6 -31.37 25.98 -9.08
N GLY A 7 -30.82 25.11 -8.24
CA GLY A 7 -30.11 25.47 -7.01
C GLY A 7 -28.62 25.19 -7.08
N LEU A 8 -28.00 25.20 -5.90
CA LEU A 8 -26.59 24.87 -5.72
C LEU A 8 -26.41 23.83 -4.63
N ALA A 9 -25.36 23.01 -4.76
CA ALA A 9 -24.94 22.06 -3.75
C ALA A 9 -23.46 22.26 -3.38
N ALA A 10 -23.20 22.39 -2.08
CA ALA A 10 -21.88 22.27 -1.47
C ALA A 10 -21.60 20.78 -1.19
N THR A 11 -20.88 20.15 -2.12
CA THR A 11 -20.58 18.70 -2.11
C THR A 11 -19.18 18.40 -1.56
N ILE A 12 -18.25 19.34 -1.67
CA ILE A 12 -16.91 19.29 -1.09
C ILE A 12 -16.72 20.62 -0.36
N TYR A 13 -16.09 20.57 0.81
CA TYR A 13 -15.85 21.73 1.66
C TYR A 13 -14.41 22.18 1.54
N SER A 14 -14.22 23.45 1.19
CA SER A 14 -12.93 24.12 1.04
C SER A 14 -13.17 25.62 1.04
N ALA A 15 -12.25 26.39 1.64
CA ALA A 15 -12.34 27.84 1.59
C ALA A 15 -12.27 28.33 0.13
N GLY A 16 -13.21 29.18 -0.27
CA GLY A 16 -13.27 29.67 -1.64
C GLY A 16 -14.57 30.36 -1.97
N GLU A 17 -14.72 30.71 -3.25
CA GLU A 17 -15.90 31.38 -3.77
C GLU A 17 -16.38 30.69 -5.05
N VAL A 18 -17.70 30.55 -5.19
CA VAL A 18 -18.34 30.04 -6.40
C VAL A 18 -19.40 31.02 -6.86
N SER A 19 -19.38 31.39 -8.14
CA SER A 19 -20.44 32.16 -8.79
C SER A 19 -21.15 31.32 -9.84
N ALA A 20 -22.49 31.28 -9.79
CA ALA A 20 -23.31 30.47 -10.70
C ALA A 20 -24.70 31.08 -10.90
N LYS A 21 -25.40 30.65 -11.96
CA LYS A 21 -26.80 31.00 -12.19
C LYS A 21 -27.72 30.09 -11.37
N VAL A 22 -28.73 30.67 -10.74
CA VAL A 22 -29.71 29.99 -9.87
C VAL A 22 -31.12 30.52 -10.11
N GLY A 23 -32.13 29.77 -9.65
CA GLY A 23 -33.55 30.12 -9.83
C GLY A 23 -33.88 30.38 -11.29
N ASN A 24 -34.34 31.60 -11.59
CA ASN A 24 -34.71 32.02 -12.95
C ASN A 24 -33.52 32.59 -13.76
N GLY A 25 -32.28 32.24 -13.42
CA GLY A 25 -31.07 32.67 -14.12
C GLY A 25 -30.30 33.80 -13.45
N THR A 26 -30.66 34.19 -12.22
CA THR A 26 -29.93 35.19 -11.42
C THR A 26 -28.55 34.66 -11.07
N GLN A 27 -27.51 35.50 -11.14
CA GLN A 27 -26.19 35.15 -10.62
C GLN A 27 -26.19 35.23 -9.09
N ALA A 28 -25.82 34.12 -8.45
CA ALA A 28 -25.52 34.04 -7.02
C ALA A 28 -24.04 33.71 -6.82
N THR A 29 -23.43 34.36 -5.85
CA THR A 29 -22.07 34.10 -5.38
C THR A 29 -22.14 33.56 -3.97
N ILE A 30 -21.50 32.42 -3.72
CA ILE A 30 -21.39 31.79 -2.41
C ILE A 30 -19.92 31.81 -1.99
N THR A 31 -19.63 32.45 -0.86
CA THR A 31 -18.30 32.47 -0.27
C THR A 31 -18.27 31.51 0.92
N GLU A 32 -17.38 30.52 0.89
CA GLU A 32 -17.13 29.57 1.96
C GLU A 32 -15.85 29.95 2.72
N THR A 33 -15.95 30.14 4.04
CA THR A 33 -14.83 30.37 4.95
C THR A 33 -14.71 29.23 5.94
N THR A 34 -13.62 28.46 5.87
CA THR A 34 -13.38 27.35 6.78
C THR A 34 -11.92 26.91 6.79
N ASN A 35 -11.50 26.26 7.89
CA ASN A 35 -10.26 25.50 7.99
C ASN A 35 -10.51 23.98 7.91
N TYR A 36 -11.67 23.56 7.41
CA TYR A 36 -11.94 22.16 7.07
C TYR A 36 -10.82 21.62 6.14
N PRO A 37 -10.31 20.40 6.35
CA PRO A 37 -10.81 19.33 7.24
C PRO A 37 -10.28 19.35 8.69
N PHE A 38 -9.60 20.40 9.14
CA PHE A 38 -8.99 20.45 10.49
C PHE A 38 -9.91 21.08 11.55
N GLU A 39 -10.91 21.83 11.12
CA GLU A 39 -11.95 22.43 11.95
C GLU A 39 -13.34 21.95 11.55
N GLU A 40 -14.28 22.04 12.49
CA GLU A 40 -15.64 21.50 12.36
C GLU A 40 -16.63 22.49 11.75
N THR A 41 -16.31 23.78 11.72
CA THR A 41 -17.25 24.84 11.35
C THR A 41 -17.00 25.34 9.93
N LEU A 42 -18.06 25.33 9.13
CA LEU A 42 -18.15 25.84 7.79
C LEU A 42 -19.03 27.11 7.82
N ARG A 43 -18.54 28.22 7.28
CA ARG A 43 -19.30 29.47 7.18
C ARG A 43 -19.52 29.81 5.72
N PHE A 44 -20.77 30.06 5.35
CA PHE A 44 -21.16 30.47 4.01
C PHE A 44 -21.81 31.84 4.05
N GLU A 45 -21.43 32.70 3.11
CA GLU A 45 -22.11 33.96 2.83
C GLU A 45 -22.75 33.88 1.44
N VAL A 46 -24.00 34.33 1.34
CA VAL A 46 -24.73 34.39 0.07
C VAL A 46 -24.81 35.83 -0.43
N LYS A 47 -24.32 36.04 -1.65
CA LYS A 47 -24.38 37.31 -2.36
C LYS A 47 -25.22 37.16 -3.63
N VAL A 48 -26.32 37.91 -3.68
CA VAL A 48 -27.22 38.03 -4.83
C VAL A 48 -27.52 39.51 -5.08
N ALA A 49 -27.76 39.89 -6.34
CA ALA A 49 -28.06 41.29 -6.70
C ALA A 49 -29.46 41.73 -6.24
N SER A 50 -30.43 40.80 -6.25
CA SER A 50 -31.80 41.00 -5.79
C SER A 50 -32.31 39.75 -5.05
N PRO A 51 -33.32 39.87 -4.17
CA PRO A 51 -33.88 38.72 -3.47
C PRO A 51 -34.28 37.61 -4.43
N THR A 52 -33.66 36.43 -4.30
CA THR A 52 -33.81 35.32 -5.26
C THR A 52 -34.12 34.03 -4.54
N GLN A 53 -35.18 33.33 -4.98
CA GLN A 53 -35.53 32.02 -4.46
C GLN A 53 -34.74 30.92 -5.18
N PHE A 54 -34.00 30.13 -4.43
CA PHE A 54 -33.36 28.91 -4.91
C PHE A 54 -32.99 27.99 -3.74
N PRO A 55 -32.91 26.66 -3.97
CA PRO A 55 -32.45 25.74 -2.95
C PRO A 55 -30.91 25.72 -2.86
N LEU A 56 -30.39 25.73 -1.63
CA LEU A 56 -28.99 25.46 -1.34
C LEU A 56 -28.87 24.16 -0.55
N TYR A 57 -28.10 23.22 -1.09
CA TYR A 57 -27.87 21.91 -0.50
C TYR A 57 -26.50 21.87 0.18
N LEU A 58 -26.46 21.43 1.44
CA LEU A 58 -25.21 21.25 2.19
C LEU A 58 -25.04 19.77 2.53
N ARG A 59 -23.96 19.15 2.07
CA ARG A 59 -23.68 17.73 2.34
C ARG A 59 -23.48 17.46 3.83
N ILE A 60 -24.19 16.49 4.38
CA ILE A 60 -23.89 15.95 5.71
C ILE A 60 -23.02 14.71 5.50
N PRO A 61 -21.72 14.74 5.86
CA PRO A 61 -20.87 13.57 5.71
C PRO A 61 -21.35 12.42 6.58
N ALA A 62 -21.24 11.18 6.10
CA ALA A 62 -21.72 9.98 6.81
C ALA A 62 -21.07 9.77 8.19
N TRP A 63 -19.86 10.30 8.40
CA TRP A 63 -19.17 10.26 9.69
C TRP A 63 -19.79 11.21 10.73
N CYS A 64 -20.50 12.26 10.32
CA CYS A 64 -21.08 13.25 11.23
C CYS A 64 -22.43 12.77 11.75
N LYS A 65 -22.55 12.59 13.07
CA LYS A 65 -23.77 12.06 13.72
C LYS A 65 -24.73 13.15 14.19
N ARG A 66 -24.23 14.35 14.48
CA ARG A 66 -25.00 15.45 15.08
C ARG A 66 -24.63 16.78 14.42
N PRO A 67 -24.98 16.98 13.13
CA PRO A 67 -24.74 18.26 12.48
C PRO A 67 -25.56 19.37 13.17
N GLU A 68 -24.97 20.57 13.28
CA GLU A 68 -25.64 21.75 13.81
C GLU A 68 -25.67 22.83 12.71
N LEU A 69 -26.83 23.43 12.47
CA LEU A 69 -27.00 24.46 11.44
C LEU A 69 -27.57 25.74 12.05
N ASN A 70 -26.93 26.86 11.75
CA ASN A 70 -27.44 28.20 12.03
C ASN A 70 -27.62 28.98 10.73
N LEU A 71 -28.73 29.70 10.63
CA LEU A 71 -29.05 30.61 9.54
C LEU A 71 -29.29 32.00 10.12
N ASN A 72 -28.48 32.99 9.73
CA ASN A 72 -28.54 34.36 10.24
C ASN A 72 -28.59 34.42 11.78
N GLY A 73 -27.76 33.61 12.45
CA GLY A 73 -27.68 33.52 13.91
C GLY A 73 -28.79 32.72 14.59
N LYS A 74 -29.76 32.17 13.84
CA LYS A 74 -30.84 31.33 14.40
C LYS A 74 -30.59 29.86 14.10
N GLN A 75 -30.70 29.02 15.13
CA GLN A 75 -30.58 27.57 14.99
C GLN A 75 -31.72 27.03 14.13
N VAL A 76 -31.37 26.17 13.16
CA VAL A 76 -32.31 25.47 12.28
C VAL A 76 -32.37 24.01 12.71
N VAL A 77 -33.58 23.53 13.01
CA VAL A 77 -33.80 22.10 13.29
C VAL A 77 -33.69 21.31 11.99
N LEU A 78 -32.78 20.34 11.97
CA LEU A 78 -32.57 19.48 10.81
C LEU A 78 -33.53 18.30 10.85
N ALA A 79 -34.33 18.13 9.80
CA ALA A 79 -35.24 17.00 9.67
C ALA A 79 -34.47 15.76 9.15
N GLY A 80 -34.05 14.90 10.08
CA GLY A 80 -33.52 13.56 9.78
C GLY A 80 -32.03 13.49 9.39
N ASN A 81 -31.58 12.26 9.09
CA ASN A 81 -30.19 11.91 8.76
C ASN A 81 -29.94 11.87 7.25
N GLY A 82 -30.46 12.84 6.50
CA GLY A 82 -30.26 12.91 5.05
C GLY A 82 -28.80 13.19 4.68
N ALA A 83 -28.35 12.71 3.50
CA ALA A 83 -27.01 12.98 2.98
C ALA A 83 -26.78 14.48 2.67
N PHE A 84 -27.86 15.26 2.56
CA PHE A 84 -27.84 16.70 2.37
C PHE A 84 -28.92 17.38 3.21
N VAL A 85 -28.62 18.57 3.72
CA VAL A 85 -29.63 19.52 4.21
C VAL A 85 -30.00 20.45 3.06
N LYS A 86 -31.30 20.53 2.74
CA LYS A 86 -31.85 21.42 1.72
C LYS A 86 -32.41 22.68 2.37
N LEU A 87 -31.84 23.84 2.04
CA LEU A 87 -32.33 25.16 2.43
C LEU A 87 -33.06 25.81 1.26
N SER A 88 -34.39 25.68 1.22
CA SER A 88 -35.24 26.27 0.18
C SER A 88 -35.80 27.61 0.66
N ARG A 89 -35.24 28.72 0.17
CA ARG A 89 -35.63 30.06 0.62
C ARG A 89 -35.33 31.14 -0.41
N THR A 90 -35.88 32.32 -0.16
CA THR A 90 -35.50 33.56 -0.84
C THR A 90 -34.27 34.14 -0.14
N TRP A 91 -33.13 34.07 -0.82
CA TRP A 91 -31.85 34.57 -0.34
C TRP A 91 -31.74 36.07 -0.59
N LYS A 92 -31.13 36.78 0.34
CA LYS A 92 -30.77 38.20 0.24
C LYS A 92 -29.26 38.35 0.40
N LYS A 93 -28.71 39.47 -0.09
CA LYS A 93 -27.29 39.82 0.09
C LYS A 93 -26.93 39.80 1.59
N GLY A 94 -25.86 39.08 1.93
CA GLY A 94 -25.34 39.02 3.29
C GLY A 94 -26.03 37.98 4.17
N ASP A 95 -26.91 37.14 3.63
CA ASP A 95 -27.40 35.97 4.37
C ASP A 95 -26.20 35.05 4.71
N GLN A 96 -26.16 34.62 5.97
CA GLN A 96 -25.09 33.81 6.52
C GLN A 96 -25.59 32.44 6.98
N ILE A 97 -24.81 31.42 6.68
CA ILE A 97 -25.05 30.05 7.12
C ILE A 97 -23.82 29.58 7.87
N ALA A 98 -24.00 29.00 9.04
CA ALA A 98 -22.96 28.29 9.76
C ALA A 98 -23.36 26.83 9.95
N LEU A 99 -22.64 25.93 9.30
CA LEU A 99 -22.79 24.48 9.44
C LEU A 99 -21.62 23.98 10.28
N LYS A 100 -21.91 23.42 11.45
CA LYS A 100 -20.93 22.73 12.27
C LYS A 100 -21.12 21.23 12.10
N LEU A 101 -20.01 20.53 11.83
CA LEU A 101 -19.94 19.09 11.63
C LEU A 101 -19.04 18.50 12.73
N PRO A 102 -19.58 18.21 13.93
CA PRO A 102 -18.79 17.63 15.02
C PRO A 102 -18.08 16.35 14.59
N MET A 103 -16.76 16.33 14.75
CA MET A 103 -15.89 15.22 14.41
C MET A 103 -15.69 14.31 15.62
N ALA A 104 -15.57 13.01 15.37
CA ALA A 104 -15.34 12.01 16.40
C ALA A 104 -14.21 11.06 15.97
N LEU A 105 -13.51 10.48 16.95
CA LEU A 105 -12.57 9.40 16.71
C LEU A 105 -13.34 8.17 16.22
N LYS A 106 -12.77 7.49 15.24
CA LYS A 106 -13.25 6.21 14.74
C LYS A 106 -12.05 5.31 14.53
N VAL A 107 -12.23 4.03 14.84
CA VAL A 107 -11.27 2.99 14.52
C VAL A 107 -12.03 1.94 13.71
N ASP A 108 -11.63 1.76 12.47
CA ASP A 108 -12.19 0.72 11.61
C ASP A 108 -11.28 -0.49 11.60
N THR A 109 -11.86 -1.68 11.68
CA THR A 109 -11.15 -2.94 11.47
C THR A 109 -11.42 -3.43 10.06
N TRP A 110 -10.36 -3.67 9.30
CA TRP A 110 -10.40 -4.12 7.91
C TRP A 110 -10.24 -5.65 7.88
N THR A 111 -11.34 -6.36 8.02
CA THR A 111 -11.37 -7.85 8.07
C THR A 111 -10.73 -8.48 6.83
N ASP A 112 -11.01 -7.91 5.65
CA ASP A 112 -10.46 -8.40 4.38
C ASP A 112 -9.01 -7.94 4.13
N ARG A 113 -8.42 -7.21 5.08
CA ARG A 113 -7.03 -6.72 5.04
C ARG A 113 -6.32 -7.10 6.34
N HIS A 114 -6.30 -8.41 6.59
CA HIS A 114 -5.57 -9.03 7.68
C HIS A 114 -5.95 -8.52 9.08
N ASP A 115 -7.22 -8.16 9.28
CA ASP A 115 -7.73 -7.57 10.53
C ASP A 115 -6.93 -6.34 11.00
N SER A 116 -6.35 -5.58 10.06
CA SER A 116 -5.69 -4.32 10.38
C SER A 116 -6.69 -3.25 10.81
N VAL A 117 -6.20 -2.23 11.50
CA VAL A 117 -7.00 -1.09 11.95
C VAL A 117 -6.54 0.21 11.33
N SER A 118 -7.48 1.10 11.01
CA SER A 118 -7.21 2.51 10.68
C SER A 118 -7.78 3.42 11.77
N VAL A 119 -7.19 4.61 11.91
CA VAL A 119 -7.64 5.63 12.86
C VAL A 119 -8.10 6.85 12.08
N ASP A 120 -9.36 7.24 12.28
CA ASP A 120 -9.94 8.42 11.66
C ASP A 120 -10.42 9.43 12.72
N TYR A 121 -10.42 10.71 12.34
CA TYR A 121 -11.11 11.77 13.07
C TYR A 121 -11.88 12.64 12.08
N GLY A 122 -13.21 12.51 12.11
CA GLY A 122 -14.07 13.13 11.09
C GLY A 122 -13.70 12.64 9.67
N PRO A 123 -13.29 13.53 8.75
CA PRO A 123 -12.88 13.16 7.39
C PRO A 123 -11.39 12.76 7.26
N LEU A 124 -10.61 12.85 8.34
CA LEU A 124 -9.16 12.66 8.30
C LEU A 124 -8.79 11.24 8.73
N THR A 125 -8.17 10.47 7.84
CA THR A 125 -7.43 9.26 8.20
C THR A 125 -6.03 9.61 8.66
N PHE A 126 -5.53 8.92 9.69
CA PHE A 126 -4.24 9.19 10.30
C PHE A 126 -3.19 8.12 9.94
N SER A 127 -1.93 8.55 9.90
CA SER A 127 -0.75 7.73 9.67
C SER A 127 0.26 7.93 10.79
N LEU A 128 1.13 6.95 11.02
CA LEU A 128 2.25 7.10 11.93
C LEU A 128 3.14 8.28 11.52
N LYS A 129 3.52 9.13 12.46
CA LYS A 129 4.51 10.18 12.26
C LYS A 129 5.90 9.55 12.22
N ILE A 130 6.35 9.21 11.02
CA ILE A 130 7.67 8.62 10.77
C ILE A 130 8.68 9.75 10.54
N GLY A 131 9.84 9.71 11.19
CA GLY A 131 10.95 10.60 10.88
C GLY A 131 11.52 10.26 9.50
N GLU A 132 11.93 11.28 8.75
CA GLU A 132 12.31 11.12 7.34
C GLU A 132 13.73 11.62 7.11
N LYS A 133 14.55 10.83 6.43
CA LYS A 133 15.78 11.27 5.78
C LYS A 133 15.48 11.42 4.30
N VAL A 134 15.67 12.63 3.79
CA VAL A 134 15.43 12.97 2.38
C VAL A 134 16.79 13.11 1.69
N VAL A 135 17.00 12.34 0.62
CA VAL A 135 18.22 12.38 -0.19
C VAL A 135 17.82 12.70 -1.62
N LYS A 136 18.55 13.61 -2.28
CA LYS A 136 18.34 13.87 -3.71
C LYS A 136 18.84 12.66 -4.51
N ALA A 137 17.99 12.13 -5.38
CA ALA A 137 18.31 10.99 -6.24
C ALA A 137 18.54 11.47 -7.69
N ASP A 138 19.19 10.64 -8.50
CA ASP A 138 19.25 10.86 -9.95
C ASP A 138 17.93 10.38 -10.58
N PRO A 139 17.10 11.27 -11.15
CA PRO A 139 15.83 10.86 -11.76
C PRO A 139 16.02 9.89 -12.94
N ALA A 140 17.19 9.92 -13.60
CA ALA A 140 17.49 8.96 -14.67
C ALA A 140 17.71 7.54 -14.14
N ALA A 141 18.25 7.40 -12.92
CA ALA A 141 18.52 6.09 -12.32
C ALA A 141 17.24 5.36 -11.88
N THR A 142 16.14 6.08 -11.70
CA THR A 142 14.83 5.54 -11.31
C THR A 142 13.80 5.58 -12.44
N ALA A 143 14.21 5.95 -13.66
CA ALA A 143 13.32 6.03 -14.80
C ALA A 143 12.92 4.62 -15.26
N LEU A 144 11.62 4.37 -15.33
CA LEU A 144 11.09 3.13 -15.90
C LEU A 144 11.11 3.20 -17.44
N SER A 145 11.17 2.05 -18.09
CA SER A 145 11.29 1.96 -19.56
C SER A 145 10.11 2.60 -20.31
N ASP A 146 8.94 2.69 -19.69
CA ASP A 146 7.72 3.29 -20.22
C ASP A 146 7.56 4.77 -19.86
N SER A 147 8.48 5.35 -19.07
CA SER A 147 8.41 6.75 -18.64
C SER A 147 8.69 7.78 -19.74
N GLY A 148 9.17 7.32 -20.91
CA GLY A 148 9.62 8.19 -22.00
C GLY A 148 10.93 8.91 -21.71
N TRP A 149 11.65 8.53 -20.64
CA TRP A 149 12.92 9.13 -20.26
C TRP A 149 13.98 8.96 -21.36
N ASN A 150 14.71 10.04 -21.66
CA ASN A 150 15.78 10.04 -22.65
C ASN A 150 16.75 11.20 -22.37
N ASP A 151 17.90 11.17 -23.04
CA ASP A 151 18.99 12.13 -22.82
C ASP A 151 18.65 13.60 -23.16
N LYS A 152 17.50 13.85 -23.80
CA LYS A 152 17.03 15.22 -24.11
C LYS A 152 16.24 15.84 -22.95
N ILE A 153 15.91 15.08 -21.91
CA ILE A 153 15.15 15.59 -20.75
C ILE A 153 16.09 16.35 -19.80
N ASP A 154 15.74 17.60 -19.50
CA ASP A 154 16.42 18.38 -18.48
C ASP A 154 16.04 17.87 -17.08
N LYS A 155 16.92 17.05 -16.49
CA LYS A 155 16.77 16.48 -15.15
C LYS A 155 16.58 17.53 -14.04
N ASN A 156 17.01 18.78 -14.24
CA ASN A 156 16.85 19.82 -13.23
C ASN A 156 15.39 20.30 -13.09
N LYS A 157 14.57 20.09 -14.13
CA LYS A 157 13.13 20.38 -14.10
C LYS A 157 12.32 19.28 -13.40
N TRP A 158 12.94 18.12 -13.16
CA TRP A 158 12.30 16.93 -12.60
C TRP A 158 13.16 16.32 -11.49
N PRO A 159 13.36 17.03 -10.36
CA PRO A 159 14.18 16.51 -9.28
C PRO A 159 13.53 15.25 -8.66
N ALA A 160 14.34 14.21 -8.46
CA ALA A 160 13.95 13.02 -7.73
C ALA A 160 14.50 13.05 -6.29
N TYR A 161 13.76 12.46 -5.36
CA TYR A 161 14.15 12.33 -3.96
C TYR A 161 13.81 10.94 -3.45
N GLU A 162 14.74 10.36 -2.70
CA GLU A 162 14.53 9.15 -1.93
C GLU A 162 14.24 9.53 -0.48
N LEU A 163 13.22 8.90 0.10
CA LEU A 163 12.80 9.12 1.48
C LEU A 163 12.94 7.80 2.26
N THR A 164 13.74 7.83 3.32
CA THR A 164 13.95 6.66 4.20
C THR A 164 13.54 6.98 5.64
N PRO A 165 13.00 6.01 6.38
CA PRO A 165 12.58 6.21 7.76
C PRO A 165 13.81 6.39 8.68
N THR A 166 13.77 7.39 9.56
CA THR A 166 14.75 7.60 10.65
C THR A 166 14.24 7.18 12.02
N THR A 167 12.96 6.84 12.11
CA THR A 167 12.31 6.30 13.31
C THR A 167 11.67 4.95 12.99
N PRO A 168 11.41 4.09 13.99
CA PRO A 168 10.66 2.86 13.77
C PRO A 168 9.29 3.15 13.14
N TRP A 169 8.86 2.29 12.22
CA TRP A 169 7.57 2.37 11.53
C TRP A 169 6.70 1.14 11.78
N ASN A 170 7.32 0.04 12.21
CA ASN A 170 6.75 -1.29 12.36
C ASN A 170 6.03 -1.48 13.70
N TYR A 171 5.09 -0.58 14.02
CA TYR A 171 4.30 -0.66 15.24
C TYR A 171 2.99 -1.42 15.04
N ALA A 172 2.63 -2.25 16.03
CA ALA A 172 1.25 -2.64 16.28
C ALA A 172 0.61 -1.65 17.27
N LEU A 173 -0.58 -1.14 16.96
CA LEU A 173 -1.28 -0.19 17.81
C LEU A 173 -1.89 -0.86 19.05
N LYS A 174 -1.78 -0.21 20.21
CA LYS A 174 -2.63 -0.50 21.36
C LYS A 174 -3.88 0.37 21.24
N VAL A 175 -4.98 -0.23 20.79
CA VAL A 175 -6.24 0.46 20.57
C VAL A 175 -7.41 -0.40 21.03
N ASP A 176 -8.48 0.26 21.46
CA ASP A 176 -9.79 -0.35 21.67
C ASP A 176 -10.73 0.16 20.56
N PRO A 177 -11.05 -0.65 19.54
CA PRO A 177 -11.94 -0.22 18.46
C PRO A 177 -13.35 0.15 18.92
N ALA A 178 -13.85 -0.44 20.00
CA ALA A 178 -15.18 -0.15 20.55
C ALA A 178 -15.19 1.16 21.36
N ASN A 179 -14.05 1.54 21.93
CA ASN A 179 -13.89 2.81 22.65
C ASN A 179 -12.56 3.53 22.28
N PRO A 180 -12.47 4.12 21.07
CA PRO A 180 -11.22 4.75 20.60
C PRO A 180 -10.66 5.81 21.56
N GLY A 181 -11.54 6.59 22.21
CA GLY A 181 -11.14 7.65 23.13
C GLY A 181 -10.43 7.18 24.41
N ALA A 182 -10.52 5.89 24.76
CA ALA A 182 -9.77 5.32 25.88
C ALA A 182 -8.28 5.08 25.54
N SER A 183 -7.94 5.04 24.26
CA SER A 183 -6.59 4.68 23.78
C SER A 183 -5.92 5.75 22.92
N LEU A 184 -6.70 6.72 22.44
CA LEU A 184 -6.28 7.75 21.51
C LEU A 184 -6.63 9.13 22.06
N GLU A 185 -5.67 10.06 22.01
CA GLU A 185 -5.86 11.43 22.48
C GLU A 185 -5.61 12.43 21.35
N ILE A 186 -6.60 13.27 21.04
CA ILE A 186 -6.47 14.33 20.04
C ILE A 186 -5.69 15.50 20.64
N LYS A 187 -4.68 15.97 19.91
CA LYS A 187 -3.94 17.20 20.21
C LYS A 187 -4.11 18.20 19.07
N ARG A 188 -4.71 19.34 19.37
CA ARG A 188 -4.82 20.47 18.44
C ARG A 188 -3.64 21.42 18.63
N LYS A 189 -3.11 21.95 17.53
CA LYS A 189 -2.06 22.96 17.45
C LYS A 189 -2.64 24.20 16.78
N ALA A 190 -1.92 25.32 16.87
CA ALA A 190 -2.30 26.54 16.16
C ALA A 190 -2.29 26.32 14.64
N TRP A 191 -3.15 27.05 13.93
CA TRP A 191 -3.10 27.09 12.48
C TRP A 191 -1.75 27.62 11.99
N PRO A 192 -1.13 27.02 10.97
CA PRO A 192 0.21 27.42 10.54
C PRO A 192 0.20 28.78 9.84
N LYS A 193 1.24 29.58 10.09
CA LYS A 193 1.40 30.91 9.48
C LYS A 193 1.56 30.85 7.95
N SER A 194 2.11 29.75 7.44
CA SER A 194 2.24 29.48 6.01
C SER A 194 0.90 29.29 5.29
N ASN A 195 -0.18 29.06 6.05
CA ASN A 195 -1.46 28.59 5.55
C ASN A 195 -1.37 27.25 4.79
N PHE A 196 -0.34 26.44 5.06
CA PHE A 196 -0.11 25.13 4.45
C PHE A 196 -0.11 24.00 5.50
N PRO A 197 -1.29 23.50 5.92
CA PRO A 197 -1.44 22.55 7.03
C PRO A 197 -1.13 21.08 6.68
N PHE A 198 -0.44 20.83 5.56
CA PHE A 198 -0.20 19.49 5.02
C PHE A 198 1.27 19.08 5.06
N THR A 199 2.02 19.55 6.06
CA THR A 199 3.39 19.09 6.35
C THR A 199 3.49 18.52 7.76
N LEU A 200 4.43 17.59 7.99
CA LEU A 200 4.65 16.99 9.31
C LEU A 200 4.94 18.02 10.42
N SER A 201 5.57 19.15 10.08
CA SER A 201 5.90 20.23 11.01
C SER A 201 4.72 21.16 11.29
N GLU A 202 3.86 21.41 10.28
CA GLU A 202 2.85 22.46 10.34
C GLU A 202 1.41 21.96 10.49
N VAL A 203 1.17 20.64 10.33
CA VAL A 203 -0.18 20.06 10.45
C VAL A 203 -0.82 20.40 11.80
N PRO A 204 -2.02 21.01 11.87
CA PRO A 204 -2.56 21.60 13.11
C PRO A 204 -3.24 20.59 14.04
N ILE A 205 -3.17 19.29 13.74
CA ILE A 205 -3.76 18.23 14.55
C ILE A 205 -2.87 16.99 14.55
N GLU A 206 -2.75 16.35 15.71
CA GLU A 206 -2.07 15.09 15.92
C GLU A 206 -2.92 14.20 16.82
N ILE A 207 -2.74 12.89 16.76
CA ILE A 207 -3.30 11.93 17.73
C ILE A 207 -2.13 11.29 18.48
N ARG A 208 -2.15 11.37 19.81
CA ARG A 208 -1.25 10.59 20.67
C ARG A 208 -1.85 9.20 20.83
N ALA A 209 -1.03 8.19 20.57
CA ALA A 209 -1.39 6.78 20.67
C ALA A 209 -0.27 6.01 21.36
N LYS A 210 -0.51 4.72 21.60
CA LYS A 210 0.52 3.80 22.08
C LYS A 210 0.65 2.61 21.14
N GLY A 211 1.84 2.05 21.05
CA GLY A 211 2.10 0.87 20.22
C GLY A 211 3.31 0.08 20.69
N LYS A 212 3.46 -1.14 20.17
CA LYS A 212 4.67 -1.95 20.37
C LYS A 212 5.27 -2.27 19.02
N ILE A 213 6.60 -2.22 18.94
CA ILE A 213 7.33 -2.64 17.74
C ILE A 213 7.10 -4.13 17.47
N LEU A 214 6.94 -4.48 16.20
CA LEU A 214 6.95 -5.85 15.66
C LEU A 214 8.30 -6.07 14.96
N PRO A 215 9.32 -6.66 15.63
CA PRO A 215 10.67 -6.73 15.09
C PRO A 215 10.76 -7.52 13.78
N GLN A 216 9.83 -8.45 13.59
CA GLN A 216 9.75 -9.30 12.42
C GLN A 216 9.02 -8.65 11.24
N TRP A 217 8.29 -7.56 11.48
CA TRP A 217 7.75 -6.72 10.39
C TRP A 217 8.84 -5.75 9.96
N LYS A 218 9.55 -6.12 8.90
CA LYS A 218 10.74 -5.43 8.41
C LYS A 218 10.66 -5.20 6.91
N ILE A 219 11.61 -4.43 6.38
CA ILE A 219 11.87 -4.44 4.94
C ILE A 219 12.43 -5.82 4.59
N ASP A 220 11.86 -6.49 3.58
CA ASP A 220 12.31 -7.78 3.11
C ASP A 220 13.52 -7.65 2.17
N ARG A 221 14.02 -8.78 1.67
CA ARG A 221 15.20 -8.85 0.79
C ARG A 221 15.04 -8.09 -0.53
N THR A 222 13.80 -7.82 -0.96
CA THR A 222 13.51 -7.06 -2.19
C THR A 222 13.52 -5.56 -1.96
N GLY A 223 13.74 -5.11 -0.73
CA GLY A 223 13.70 -3.69 -0.38
C GLY A 223 12.28 -3.16 -0.14
N LEU A 224 11.28 -4.04 -0.08
CA LEU A 224 9.88 -3.68 0.17
C LEU A 224 9.49 -3.96 1.62
N VAL A 225 8.47 -3.25 2.12
CA VAL A 225 7.88 -3.57 3.42
C VAL A 225 7.22 -4.95 3.33
N SER A 226 7.65 -5.88 4.18
CA SER A 226 7.07 -7.23 4.21
C SER A 226 5.55 -7.19 4.42
N VAL A 227 4.87 -8.12 3.75
CA VAL A 227 3.41 -8.17 3.69
C VAL A 227 2.79 -8.25 5.08
N LEU A 228 1.66 -7.56 5.24
CA LEU A 228 0.87 -7.59 6.46
C LEU A 228 0.37 -9.03 6.74
N GLN A 229 0.40 -9.46 8.00
CA GLN A 229 -0.11 -10.76 8.46
C GLN A 229 -1.39 -10.58 9.28
N ASN A 230 -2.20 -11.65 9.34
CA ASN A 230 -3.48 -11.65 10.06
C ASN A 230 -3.33 -11.25 11.53
N GLY A 231 -4.05 -10.21 11.93
CA GLY A 231 -4.18 -9.76 13.31
C GLY A 231 -5.27 -10.49 14.12
N PRO A 232 -5.53 -10.03 15.36
CA PRO A 232 -4.64 -9.16 16.15
C PRO A 232 -3.34 -9.89 16.54
N VAL A 233 -2.34 -9.14 16.98
CA VAL A 233 -0.97 -9.62 17.21
C VAL A 233 -0.50 -9.39 18.64
N LYS A 234 0.56 -10.10 19.05
CA LYS A 234 1.28 -9.84 20.29
C LYS A 234 2.72 -9.42 20.03
N SER A 235 3.26 -8.62 20.95
CA SER A 235 4.67 -8.24 20.96
C SER A 235 5.22 -8.18 22.38
N THR A 236 6.45 -8.69 22.53
CA THR A 236 7.24 -8.62 23.77
C THR A 236 7.99 -7.30 23.92
N LYS A 237 7.99 -6.44 22.89
CA LYS A 237 8.65 -5.13 22.97
C LYS A 237 7.91 -4.19 23.94
N PRO A 238 8.61 -3.20 24.52
CA PRO A 238 8.00 -2.20 25.39
C PRO A 238 6.85 -1.46 24.69
N LEU A 239 5.88 -1.01 25.48
CA LEU A 239 4.82 -0.14 24.99
C LEU A 239 5.37 1.29 24.90
N GLU A 240 5.30 1.88 23.72
CA GLU A 240 5.85 3.20 23.43
C GLU A 240 4.74 4.20 23.11
N SER A 241 4.97 5.47 23.45
CA SER A 241 4.13 6.58 23.01
C SER A 241 4.50 6.94 21.58
N ILE A 242 3.51 6.94 20.70
CA ILE A 242 3.66 7.28 19.29
C ILE A 242 2.71 8.40 18.91
N THR A 243 2.97 9.04 17.78
CA THR A 243 2.16 10.15 17.27
C THR A 243 1.63 9.78 15.90
N LEU A 244 0.35 9.99 15.70
CA LEU A 244 -0.29 9.89 14.40
C LEU A 244 -0.58 11.30 13.86
N VAL A 245 -0.42 11.47 12.56
CA VAL A 245 -0.68 12.71 11.82
C VAL A 245 -1.68 12.42 10.71
N PRO A 246 -2.47 13.40 10.25
CA PRO A 246 -3.28 13.25 9.05
C PRO A 246 -2.47 12.69 7.88
N MET A 247 -3.01 11.67 7.20
CA MET A 247 -2.34 10.94 6.11
C MET A 247 -1.87 11.88 4.99
N GLY A 248 -2.63 12.93 4.71
CA GLY A 248 -2.27 13.95 3.73
C GLY A 248 -1.02 14.76 4.08
N ALA A 249 -0.60 14.78 5.35
CA ALA A 249 0.63 15.44 5.80
C ALA A 249 1.86 14.50 5.83
N ALA A 250 1.65 13.18 5.71
CA ALA A 250 2.70 12.18 5.75
C ALA A 250 3.17 11.81 4.33
N ARG A 251 4.49 11.64 4.15
CA ARG A 251 5.09 11.14 2.90
C ARG A 251 5.41 9.66 3.01
N LEU A 252 6.04 9.22 4.11
CA LEU A 252 6.10 7.81 4.50
C LEU A 252 4.83 7.44 5.29
N ARG A 253 4.14 6.36 4.91
CA ARG A 253 2.79 6.08 5.42
C ARG A 253 2.64 4.66 5.95
N ILE A 254 2.29 4.57 7.23
CA ILE A 254 1.58 3.43 7.82
C ILE A 254 0.25 3.98 8.33
N SER A 255 -0.85 3.61 7.66
CA SER A 255 -2.22 4.08 7.98
C SER A 255 -3.16 2.92 8.30
N ALA A 256 -2.77 1.70 7.93
CA ALA A 256 -3.38 0.45 8.34
C ALA A 256 -2.37 -0.28 9.23
N PHE A 257 -2.76 -0.56 10.46
CA PHE A 257 -1.86 -1.08 11.48
C PHE A 257 -2.27 -2.50 11.90
N PRO A 258 -1.31 -3.39 12.15
CA PRO A 258 -1.55 -4.46 13.11
C PRO A 258 -1.97 -3.85 14.46
N TRP A 259 -2.73 -4.57 15.27
CA TRP A 259 -3.11 -4.09 16.60
C TRP A 259 -2.98 -5.18 17.65
N LEU A 260 -2.76 -4.73 18.89
CA LEU A 260 -2.32 -5.58 19.99
C LEU A 260 -3.49 -6.29 20.67
N SER A 261 -3.32 -7.60 20.87
CA SER A 261 -4.15 -8.43 21.77
C SER A 261 -3.24 -9.32 22.62
N GLU A 262 -3.65 -9.59 23.86
CA GLU A 262 -2.92 -10.49 24.78
C GLU A 262 -2.86 -11.93 24.26
N THR A 263 -3.91 -12.36 23.57
CA THR A 263 -4.00 -13.67 22.89
C THR A 263 -3.62 -13.61 21.42
N GLY A 264 -3.06 -12.49 20.96
CA GLY A 264 -2.72 -12.25 19.56
C GLY A 264 -1.65 -13.18 19.01
N LYS A 265 -1.58 -13.26 17.68
CA LYS A 265 -0.59 -14.07 16.96
C LYS A 265 0.81 -13.45 17.06
N THR A 266 1.85 -14.29 17.05
CA THR A 266 3.23 -13.83 16.91
C THR A 266 3.49 -13.48 15.45
N TRP A 267 4.04 -12.30 15.18
CA TRP A 267 4.44 -11.92 13.82
C TRP A 267 5.60 -12.79 13.33
N ALA A 268 5.45 -13.43 12.18
CA ALA A 268 6.52 -14.18 11.54
C ALA A 268 7.47 -13.25 10.78
N ALA A 269 8.75 -13.61 10.69
CA ALA A 269 9.67 -12.92 9.78
C ALA A 269 9.26 -13.21 8.32
N PRO A 270 9.50 -12.29 7.37
CA PRO A 270 9.44 -12.64 5.96
C PRO A 270 10.40 -13.81 5.67
N PRO A 271 10.04 -14.71 4.74
CA PRO A 271 10.95 -15.76 4.28
C PRO A 271 12.25 -15.16 3.76
N GLU A 272 13.36 -15.82 4.06
CA GLU A 272 14.68 -15.47 3.52
C GLU A 272 15.16 -16.61 2.62
N PRO A 273 15.94 -16.36 1.57
CA PRO A 273 16.43 -17.42 0.72
C PRO A 273 17.32 -18.38 1.48
N LEU A 274 17.19 -19.65 1.12
CA LEU A 274 18.11 -20.67 1.60
C LEU A 274 19.53 -20.30 1.14
N PRO A 275 20.57 -20.53 1.97
CA PRO A 275 21.94 -20.10 1.71
C PRO A 275 22.64 -21.02 0.69
N TYR A 276 22.03 -21.16 -0.48
CA TYR A 276 22.39 -22.09 -1.54
C TYR A 276 23.26 -21.45 -2.63
N ASN A 277 23.55 -20.14 -2.55
CA ASN A 277 24.45 -19.41 -3.45
C ASN A 277 24.28 -19.79 -4.95
N PRO A 278 23.10 -19.49 -5.53
CA PRO A 278 22.75 -19.96 -6.85
C PRO A 278 23.61 -19.33 -7.94
N LYS A 279 23.85 -20.08 -9.01
CA LYS A 279 24.45 -19.59 -10.27
C LYS A 279 23.64 -20.12 -11.43
N ALA A 280 23.62 -19.40 -12.54
CA ALA A 280 22.88 -19.81 -13.73
C ALA A 280 23.65 -19.50 -15.02
N SER A 281 23.27 -20.18 -16.11
CA SER A 281 23.73 -19.88 -17.47
C SER A 281 23.25 -18.51 -17.98
N HIS A 282 22.12 -18.05 -17.44
CA HIS A 282 21.47 -16.76 -17.72
C HIS A 282 20.51 -16.43 -16.58
N VAL A 283 20.31 -15.16 -16.31
CA VAL A 283 19.21 -14.63 -15.48
C VAL A 283 18.64 -13.46 -16.26
N PHE A 284 17.32 -13.41 -16.46
CA PHE A 284 16.70 -12.22 -17.02
C PHE A 284 16.90 -11.02 -16.07
N GLU A 285 17.18 -9.84 -16.61
CA GLU A 285 17.61 -8.67 -15.81
C GLU A 285 16.57 -8.18 -14.79
N SER A 286 15.29 -8.51 -15.00
CA SER A 286 14.19 -8.17 -14.09
C SER A 286 13.81 -9.31 -13.13
N ASP A 287 14.52 -10.44 -13.20
CA ASP A 287 14.24 -11.62 -12.38
C ASP A 287 15.25 -11.77 -11.22
N ASP A 288 14.89 -12.58 -10.24
CA ASP A 288 15.73 -12.85 -9.07
C ASP A 288 16.31 -14.26 -9.11
N ILE A 289 17.65 -14.37 -9.14
CA ILE A 289 18.35 -15.66 -9.11
C ILE A 289 18.08 -16.49 -7.85
N PHE A 290 17.64 -15.84 -6.76
CA PHE A 290 17.28 -16.50 -5.52
C PHE A 290 15.82 -16.93 -5.47
N ALA A 291 14.96 -16.53 -6.42
CA ALA A 291 13.55 -16.91 -6.44
C ALA A 291 13.34 -18.42 -6.26
N PRO A 292 14.10 -19.32 -6.94
CA PRO A 292 13.91 -20.76 -6.77
C PRO A 292 14.21 -21.29 -5.36
N CYS A 293 14.87 -20.53 -4.47
CA CYS A 293 15.13 -20.97 -3.09
C CYS A 293 14.70 -19.94 -2.07
N ASP A 294 13.73 -19.09 -2.39
CA ASP A 294 13.24 -18.03 -1.50
C ASP A 294 12.16 -18.48 -0.53
N GLN A 295 11.70 -19.73 -0.67
CA GLN A 295 10.70 -20.38 0.17
C GLN A 295 9.30 -19.78 0.00
N MET A 296 9.06 -19.02 -1.07
CA MET A 296 7.74 -18.53 -1.43
C MET A 296 6.97 -19.61 -2.19
N GLU A 297 5.85 -20.04 -1.64
CA GLU A 297 5.04 -21.10 -2.25
C GLU A 297 4.20 -20.55 -3.41
N PRO A 298 4.40 -21.03 -4.66
CA PRO A 298 3.60 -20.59 -5.80
C PRO A 298 2.18 -21.15 -5.74
N LYS A 299 1.19 -20.37 -6.17
CA LYS A 299 -0.22 -20.83 -6.28
C LYS A 299 -0.52 -21.52 -7.62
N SER A 300 0.24 -21.18 -8.66
CA SER A 300 0.10 -21.66 -10.03
C SER A 300 1.40 -21.44 -10.80
N SER A 301 1.58 -22.08 -11.94
CA SER A 301 2.76 -21.88 -12.80
C SER A 301 2.85 -20.47 -13.40
N SER A 302 1.74 -19.73 -13.45
CA SER A 302 1.70 -18.33 -13.89
C SER A 302 1.58 -17.33 -12.71
N ASP A 303 1.93 -17.72 -11.49
CA ASP A 303 1.77 -16.85 -10.31
C ASP A 303 2.75 -15.67 -10.34
N GLU A 304 2.23 -14.47 -10.62
CA GLU A 304 3.00 -13.21 -10.61
C GLU A 304 3.10 -12.58 -9.21
N SER A 305 2.51 -13.19 -8.18
CA SER A 305 2.60 -12.70 -6.80
C SER A 305 3.84 -13.17 -6.05
N VAL A 306 4.63 -14.08 -6.65
CA VAL A 306 5.94 -14.52 -6.15
C VAL A 306 7.04 -14.10 -7.12
N ASN A 307 8.28 -14.01 -6.64
CA ASN A 307 9.41 -13.78 -7.52
C ASN A 307 9.63 -14.98 -8.44
N ARG A 308 10.26 -14.74 -9.58
CA ARG A 308 10.61 -15.79 -10.54
C ARG A 308 12.05 -15.67 -10.99
N PHE A 309 12.55 -16.78 -11.49
CA PHE A 309 13.80 -16.88 -12.23
C PHE A 309 13.50 -17.41 -13.63
N THR A 310 13.93 -16.71 -14.68
CA THR A 310 13.79 -17.16 -16.07
C THR A 310 15.10 -17.04 -16.84
N TRP A 311 15.20 -17.85 -17.91
CA TRP A 311 16.26 -17.73 -18.90
C TRP A 311 15.89 -16.76 -20.05
N TRP A 312 14.86 -15.92 -19.88
CA TRP A 312 14.37 -14.99 -20.90
C TRP A 312 15.48 -14.02 -21.38
N PRO A 313 15.65 -13.76 -22.70
CA PRO A 313 14.83 -14.18 -23.83
C PRO A 313 15.34 -15.42 -24.57
N ARG A 314 16.17 -16.26 -23.95
CA ARG A 314 16.73 -17.45 -24.61
C ARG A 314 15.64 -18.50 -24.86
N LYS A 315 15.60 -19.05 -26.08
CA LYS A 315 14.58 -20.01 -26.54
C LYS A 315 15.24 -21.24 -27.16
N GLY A 316 14.68 -22.43 -26.94
CA GLY A 316 15.16 -23.69 -27.52
C GLY A 316 16.56 -24.14 -27.10
N SER A 317 17.28 -23.36 -26.31
CA SER A 317 18.63 -23.65 -25.85
C SER A 317 18.65 -24.66 -24.70
N GLU A 318 19.85 -25.15 -24.40
CA GLU A 318 20.12 -25.87 -23.17
C GLU A 318 20.65 -24.87 -22.13
N GLU A 319 20.01 -24.81 -20.98
CA GLU A 319 20.29 -23.85 -19.91
C GLU A 319 20.50 -24.58 -18.59
N TRP A 320 21.02 -23.88 -17.58
CA TRP A 320 21.20 -24.45 -16.25
C TRP A 320 21.06 -23.42 -15.13
N ILE A 321 20.67 -23.91 -13.96
CA ILE A 321 20.80 -23.25 -12.66
C ILE A 321 21.41 -24.25 -11.68
N GLU A 322 22.29 -23.80 -10.79
CA GLU A 322 22.92 -24.63 -9.78
C GLU A 322 22.89 -23.98 -8.40
N TYR A 323 22.81 -24.81 -7.37
CA TYR A 323 23.07 -24.46 -5.99
C TYR A 323 24.48 -24.87 -5.59
N ASN A 324 25.18 -23.95 -4.93
CA ASN A 324 26.46 -24.16 -4.29
C ASN A 324 26.28 -24.11 -2.77
N PHE A 325 26.17 -25.27 -2.15
CA PHE A 325 25.98 -25.39 -0.72
C PHE A 325 27.26 -25.03 0.04
N THR A 326 27.12 -24.28 1.14
CA THR A 326 28.23 -23.95 2.04
C THR A 326 28.83 -25.18 2.70
N THR A 327 27.99 -26.14 3.09
CA THR A 327 28.39 -27.47 3.56
C THR A 327 27.83 -28.55 2.64
N PRO A 328 28.50 -29.70 2.47
CA PRO A 328 27.92 -30.81 1.74
C PRO A 328 26.55 -31.18 2.30
N LYS A 329 25.60 -31.49 1.42
CA LYS A 329 24.27 -31.98 1.76
C LYS A 329 24.10 -33.39 1.21
N LYS A 330 23.45 -34.24 1.98
CA LYS A 330 23.01 -35.55 1.52
C LYS A 330 21.64 -35.38 0.87
N VAL A 331 21.60 -35.44 -0.45
CA VAL A 331 20.39 -35.18 -1.24
C VAL A 331 19.87 -36.48 -1.85
N LYS A 332 18.56 -36.68 -1.84
CA LYS A 332 17.89 -37.88 -2.40
C LYS A 332 16.83 -37.56 -3.45
N GLY A 333 16.58 -36.28 -3.69
CA GLY A 333 15.64 -35.83 -4.72
C GLY A 333 15.53 -34.32 -4.80
N VAL A 334 14.72 -33.87 -5.75
CA VAL A 334 14.31 -32.46 -5.88
C VAL A 334 12.83 -32.37 -6.19
N SER A 335 12.26 -31.20 -5.92
CA SER A 335 10.91 -30.82 -6.33
C SER A 335 10.99 -29.44 -6.98
N VAL A 336 10.59 -29.33 -8.26
CA VAL A 336 10.70 -28.08 -9.03
C VAL A 336 9.31 -27.62 -9.46
N TYR A 337 8.98 -26.37 -9.16
CA TYR A 337 7.78 -25.70 -9.62
C TYR A 337 8.16 -24.79 -10.78
N TRP A 338 7.71 -25.14 -11.99
CA TRP A 338 8.10 -24.45 -13.22
C TRP A 338 7.22 -23.22 -13.47
N PHE A 339 7.84 -22.16 -13.96
CA PHE A 339 7.14 -20.97 -14.44
C PHE A 339 6.63 -21.22 -15.87
N ASP A 340 5.35 -20.94 -16.09
CA ASP A 340 4.68 -21.03 -17.38
C ASP A 340 3.63 -19.92 -17.47
N ASP A 341 3.80 -19.02 -18.45
CA ASP A 341 2.92 -17.87 -18.68
C ASP A 341 2.05 -18.03 -19.94
N THR A 342 1.68 -19.28 -20.25
CA THR A 342 0.82 -19.61 -21.40
C THR A 342 -0.40 -18.70 -21.47
N GLY A 343 -0.59 -18.10 -22.64
CA GLY A 343 -1.69 -17.17 -22.93
C GLY A 343 -1.28 -15.70 -23.00
N HIS A 344 -0.18 -15.32 -22.35
CA HIS A 344 0.25 -13.91 -22.29
C HIS A 344 1.74 -13.71 -22.56
N GLY A 345 2.60 -14.66 -22.16
CA GLY A 345 4.04 -14.54 -22.33
C GLY A 345 4.68 -15.66 -23.16
N GLU A 346 6.00 -15.71 -23.08
CA GLU A 346 6.86 -16.56 -23.92
C GLU A 346 7.70 -17.54 -23.09
N CYS A 347 7.35 -17.79 -21.82
CA CYS A 347 7.95 -18.82 -20.97
C CYS A 347 7.03 -20.05 -20.87
N ARG A 348 7.58 -21.25 -21.10
CA ARG A 348 6.87 -22.52 -20.94
C ARG A 348 7.64 -23.47 -20.04
N ILE A 349 6.94 -24.47 -19.52
CA ILE A 349 7.60 -25.64 -18.94
C ILE A 349 8.65 -26.23 -19.90
N PRO A 350 9.78 -26.77 -19.39
CA PRO A 350 10.86 -27.26 -20.24
C PRO A 350 10.47 -28.51 -21.04
N ALA A 351 11.13 -28.70 -22.19
CA ALA A 351 10.98 -29.92 -23.00
C ALA A 351 11.55 -31.15 -22.28
N SER A 352 12.64 -30.96 -21.53
CA SER A 352 13.20 -31.97 -20.63
C SER A 352 14.12 -31.31 -19.62
N TRP A 353 14.38 -31.97 -18.50
CA TRP A 353 15.31 -31.49 -17.48
C TRP A 353 15.97 -32.64 -16.73
N SER A 354 17.12 -32.36 -16.15
CA SER A 354 17.86 -33.33 -15.34
C SER A 354 18.50 -32.68 -14.13
N VAL A 355 18.69 -33.49 -13.08
CA VAL A 355 19.44 -33.12 -11.89
C VAL A 355 20.84 -33.69 -12.02
N GLU A 356 21.85 -32.86 -11.81
CA GLU A 356 23.25 -33.23 -11.87
C GLU A 356 23.96 -32.85 -10.56
N ALA A 357 24.96 -33.63 -10.16
CA ALA A 357 25.90 -33.28 -9.09
C ALA A 357 27.34 -33.36 -9.59
N LYS A 358 28.26 -32.63 -8.95
CA LYS A 358 29.68 -32.76 -9.23
C LYS A 358 30.27 -33.93 -8.46
N VAL A 359 30.88 -34.85 -9.19
CA VAL A 359 31.77 -35.88 -8.64
C VAL A 359 33.18 -35.57 -9.12
N GLY A 360 34.03 -35.08 -8.21
CA GLY A 360 35.30 -34.45 -8.59
C GLY A 360 35.06 -33.16 -9.39
N ASN A 361 35.59 -33.11 -10.61
CA ASN A 361 35.44 -31.96 -11.53
C ASN A 361 34.38 -32.17 -12.63
N THR A 362 33.69 -33.32 -12.63
CA THR A 362 32.77 -33.69 -13.71
C THR A 362 31.34 -33.69 -13.19
N TRP A 363 30.41 -33.20 -14.02
CA TRP A 363 28.97 -33.28 -13.76
C TRP A 363 28.46 -34.67 -14.09
N GLN A 364 27.74 -35.28 -13.16
CA GLN A 364 27.07 -36.55 -13.35
C GLN A 364 25.56 -36.38 -13.19
N THR A 365 24.80 -36.87 -14.16
CA THR A 365 23.34 -36.90 -14.09
C THR A 365 22.88 -37.91 -13.04
N LEU A 366 22.08 -37.45 -12.08
CA LEU A 366 21.47 -38.26 -11.02
C LEU A 366 20.09 -38.78 -11.42
N ALA A 367 19.29 -37.93 -12.06
CA ALA A 367 17.96 -38.25 -12.58
C ALA A 367 17.59 -37.29 -13.72
N ASN A 368 16.65 -37.69 -14.58
CA ASN A 368 16.11 -36.84 -15.65
C ASN A 368 14.61 -37.10 -15.87
N SER A 369 13.93 -36.13 -16.48
CA SER A 369 12.55 -36.23 -16.93
C SER A 369 12.35 -35.50 -18.27
N SER A 370 11.54 -36.10 -19.14
CA SER A 370 10.94 -35.43 -20.31
C SER A 370 9.45 -35.13 -20.11
N ARG A 371 8.91 -35.42 -18.92
CA ARG A 371 7.55 -35.11 -18.52
C ARG A 371 7.56 -34.01 -17.48
N THR A 372 6.84 -32.93 -17.77
CA THR A 372 6.66 -31.80 -16.88
C THR A 372 5.19 -31.39 -16.92
N THR A 373 4.62 -31.06 -15.77
CA THR A 373 3.27 -30.53 -15.63
C THR A 373 3.29 -29.13 -15.02
N VAL A 374 2.26 -28.35 -15.32
CA VAL A 374 2.00 -27.03 -14.72
C VAL A 374 1.21 -27.17 -13.43
N ASP A 375 1.24 -26.12 -12.61
CA ASP A 375 0.44 -25.97 -11.38
C ASP A 375 0.73 -26.99 -10.27
N GLU A 376 1.90 -27.64 -10.32
CA GLU A 376 2.36 -28.57 -9.28
C GLU A 376 3.89 -28.70 -9.24
N TYR A 377 4.40 -29.30 -8.17
CA TYR A 377 5.80 -29.69 -8.11
C TYR A 377 6.08 -30.90 -8.99
N ASN A 378 7.13 -30.79 -9.78
CA ASN A 378 7.68 -31.87 -10.56
C ASN A 378 8.83 -32.51 -9.78
N HIS A 379 8.68 -33.79 -9.45
CA HIS A 379 9.58 -34.49 -8.53
C HIS A 379 10.54 -35.42 -9.28
N LEU A 380 11.81 -35.40 -8.87
CA LEU A 380 12.79 -36.41 -9.25
C LEU A 380 13.46 -36.97 -8.00
N SER A 381 13.47 -38.30 -7.87
CA SER A 381 14.20 -39.02 -6.82
C SER A 381 15.39 -39.75 -7.42
N PHE A 382 16.46 -39.89 -6.63
CA PHE A 382 17.68 -40.58 -7.04
C PHE A 382 18.39 -41.16 -5.81
N THR A 383 19.39 -42.01 -6.02
CA THR A 383 20.19 -42.58 -4.93
C THR A 383 20.79 -41.47 -4.07
N PRO A 384 20.63 -41.51 -2.72
CA PRO A 384 21.17 -40.49 -1.83
C PRO A 384 22.65 -40.22 -2.12
N THR A 385 22.98 -38.95 -2.39
CA THR A 385 24.30 -38.50 -2.83
C THR A 385 24.76 -37.34 -1.95
N ASP A 386 25.96 -37.46 -1.39
CA ASP A 386 26.62 -36.36 -0.70
C ASP A 386 27.26 -35.40 -1.73
N THR A 387 26.83 -34.15 -1.76
CA THR A 387 27.35 -33.15 -2.71
C THR A 387 27.40 -31.75 -2.13
N LYS A 388 28.36 -30.94 -2.60
CA LYS A 388 28.39 -29.49 -2.37
C LYS A 388 27.69 -28.70 -3.47
N THR A 389 27.37 -29.34 -4.59
CA THR A 389 26.72 -28.66 -5.72
C THR A 389 25.62 -29.52 -6.31
N LEU A 390 24.50 -28.90 -6.63
CA LEU A 390 23.40 -29.53 -7.34
C LEU A 390 23.00 -28.63 -8.51
N ARG A 391 22.76 -29.18 -9.69
CA ARG A 391 22.41 -28.42 -10.90
C ARG A 391 21.15 -28.97 -11.52
N LEU A 392 20.23 -28.09 -11.87
CA LEU A 392 19.19 -28.36 -12.86
C LEU A 392 19.74 -27.99 -14.23
N LYS A 393 19.78 -28.98 -15.12
CA LYS A 393 20.11 -28.80 -16.52
C LYS A 393 18.83 -28.96 -17.33
N VAL A 394 18.51 -27.98 -18.17
CA VAL A 394 17.15 -27.77 -18.70
C VAL A 394 17.22 -27.56 -20.20
N LYS A 395 16.43 -28.32 -20.95
CA LYS A 395 16.22 -28.11 -22.39
C LYS A 395 14.94 -27.32 -22.59
N LEU A 396 15.07 -26.09 -23.09
CA LEU A 396 13.94 -25.23 -23.42
C LEU A 396 13.21 -25.73 -24.68
N GLN A 397 11.92 -25.41 -24.78
CA GLN A 397 11.16 -25.71 -25.99
C GLN A 397 11.61 -24.82 -27.15
N PRO A 398 11.56 -25.26 -28.43
CA PRO A 398 12.17 -24.56 -29.56
C PRO A 398 11.84 -23.07 -29.68
N ASN A 399 10.59 -22.68 -29.39
CA ASN A 399 10.10 -21.31 -29.59
C ASN A 399 9.80 -20.57 -28.27
N TYR A 400 10.12 -21.16 -27.13
CA TYR A 400 9.78 -20.61 -25.82
C TYR A 400 10.99 -20.61 -24.90
N SER A 401 11.02 -19.64 -24.01
CA SER A 401 11.92 -19.66 -22.87
C SER A 401 11.33 -20.53 -21.76
N GLY A 402 11.93 -20.48 -20.58
CA GLY A 402 11.41 -21.15 -19.39
C GLY A 402 11.92 -20.49 -18.13
N GLY A 403 11.37 -20.92 -17.00
CA GLY A 403 11.77 -20.43 -15.70
C GLY A 403 11.30 -21.33 -14.56
N ILE A 404 11.68 -20.96 -13.36
CA ILE A 404 11.41 -21.68 -12.12
C ILE A 404 10.84 -20.67 -11.13
N LEU A 405 9.75 -21.06 -10.46
CA LEU A 405 9.19 -20.32 -9.34
C LEU A 405 9.81 -20.80 -8.02
N GLU A 406 9.94 -22.11 -7.82
CA GLU A 406 10.51 -22.69 -6.60
C GLU A 406 11.23 -24.02 -6.90
N TRP A 407 12.35 -24.29 -6.24
CA TRP A 407 13.16 -25.50 -6.35
C TRP A 407 13.60 -25.97 -4.95
N LYS A 408 12.92 -27.02 -4.48
CA LYS A 408 13.19 -27.67 -3.20
C LYS A 408 14.20 -28.80 -3.36
N VAL A 409 15.16 -28.86 -2.44
CA VAL A 409 16.13 -29.94 -2.30
C VAL A 409 15.63 -30.93 -1.24
N ASN A 410 15.44 -32.19 -1.61
CA ASN A 410 14.94 -33.22 -0.71
C ASN A 410 16.13 -33.96 -0.08
N GLU A 411 16.30 -33.86 1.24
CA GLU A 411 17.37 -34.48 2.04
C GLU A 411 16.91 -35.78 2.71
#